data_AF-A0A350LQB3-F1
#
_entry.id   AF-A0A350LQB3-F1
#
_cell.length_a   1.000
_cell.length_b   1.000
_cell.length_c   1.000
_cell.angle_alpha   90.00
_cell.angle_beta   90.00
_cell.angle_gamma   90.00
#
_symmetry.space_group_name_H-M   'P 1'
#
loop_
_entity.id
_entity.type
_entity.pdbx_description
1 polymer ?
#
loop_
_entity_poly.entity_id
_entity_poly.type
_entity_poly.pdbx_seq_one_letter_code
_entity_poly.pdbx_strand_id
1 'polypeptide(L)'
;MVSAGGAVVREWSARIVLVIVALTALTTPSAHAAEVSLSAPRAPEKFTERLRAASLTVSEVAREDSTAQDLLAAAQADYARLLSVLYAEGYYGGIISIRVDGQEAADIPPLSAPDEIGQVAIEVVRGAGFRFGVAEVTPLAPGTRLPGKFLSGELAKAGLIAEATQTGIEGWRSAGHAKARVDAKDIVANHPRARLDARIALDPGPRLRFGALRITEGDRPSRVRAARIREIAGLPTGRVFSPGEVDDAANRLRRSGAFRSVRLSEAEAANADGTLDIDARVSDAKRRRVGVGAELSSLEGVTLSGFWLHRNLFGGAERLRIDALIGGIGGDSGGEDFRLGARVDRPATFTPDTGAFLLADVEERNEPDYRERKAEIGGGLTHVFSDELSAEAGVTFRFSEITDDLGKREVQHLLFPASATWDRRDDPLNPTEGLYLELGITPFAGLDQGGGGARFYADLRDYLTLGDAGRFTLAGRAQLGSVAGAGIVDVPADMLFYSGGA
;
A
#
# COMPACT_ATOMS: atom_id res chain seq x y z
N MET A 1 -54.30 28.65 13.13
CA MET A 1 -54.72 29.80 12.31
C MET A 1 -54.57 29.40 10.85
N VAL A 2 -55.71 29.26 10.15
CA VAL A 2 -55.98 29.44 8.70
C VAL A 2 -55.04 28.69 7.73
N SER A 3 -55.43 27.81 6.81
CA SER A 3 -56.72 27.42 6.20
C SER A 3 -56.42 26.15 5.36
N ALA A 4 -56.94 24.96 5.70
CA ALA A 4 -58.21 24.36 5.27
C ALA A 4 -58.27 23.96 3.78
N GLY A 5 -58.34 22.64 3.54
CA GLY A 5 -58.61 22.04 2.23
C GLY A 5 -58.76 20.52 2.32
N GLY A 6 -59.93 20.05 2.77
CA GLY A 6 -60.38 18.65 2.62
C GLY A 6 -60.83 18.39 1.17
N ALA A 7 -60.50 17.23 0.58
CA ALA A 7 -61.32 16.00 0.62
C ALA A 7 -62.68 16.19 -0.08
N VAL A 8 -63.17 15.42 -1.06
CA VAL A 8 -62.95 14.04 -1.50
C VAL A 8 -63.73 13.86 -2.83
N VAL A 9 -63.07 13.33 -3.86
CA VAL A 9 -63.49 12.18 -4.71
C VAL A 9 -64.97 12.09 -5.15
N ARG A 10 -65.25 12.04 -6.47
CA ARG A 10 -65.31 10.79 -7.27
C ARG A 10 -65.72 11.04 -8.74
N GLU A 11 -65.24 10.12 -9.57
CA GLU A 11 -65.24 9.96 -11.03
C GLU A 11 -66.58 10.20 -11.78
N TRP A 12 -66.50 10.45 -13.10
CA TRP A 12 -66.97 9.55 -14.18
C TRP A 12 -66.65 10.13 -15.59
N SER A 13 -65.88 9.34 -16.35
CA SER A 13 -65.85 9.09 -17.81
C SER A 13 -66.18 10.19 -18.87
N ALA A 14 -65.15 10.42 -19.70
CA ALA A 14 -65.12 10.35 -21.18
C ALA A 14 -65.66 11.51 -22.05
N ARG A 15 -64.74 12.24 -22.72
CA ARG A 15 -64.44 12.18 -24.18
C ARG A 15 -63.79 13.49 -24.70
N ILE A 16 -62.62 13.31 -25.33
CA ILE A 16 -62.12 13.90 -26.59
C ILE A 16 -62.09 15.43 -26.74
N VAL A 17 -60.88 16.00 -26.79
CA VAL A 17 -60.45 16.95 -27.85
C VAL A 17 -58.96 16.72 -28.15
N LEU A 18 -58.64 16.60 -29.43
CA LEU A 18 -57.35 16.39 -30.07
C LEU A 18 -56.77 17.77 -30.46
N VAL A 19 -55.43 17.95 -30.47
CA VAL A 19 -54.67 18.74 -31.48
C VAL A 19 -53.16 18.79 -31.16
N ILE A 20 -52.39 18.13 -32.05
CA ILE A 20 -51.08 18.49 -32.65
C ILE A 20 -49.87 18.73 -31.73
N VAL A 21 -48.93 17.78 -31.75
CA VAL A 21 -47.49 18.04 -31.56
C VAL A 21 -46.75 17.49 -32.77
N ALA A 22 -45.97 18.35 -33.41
CA ALA A 22 -45.16 18.06 -34.58
C ALA A 22 -44.02 17.09 -34.25
N LEU A 23 -43.96 15.96 -34.94
CA LEU A 23 -42.79 15.08 -35.00
C LEU A 23 -41.75 15.71 -35.93
N THR A 24 -40.75 16.37 -35.39
CA THR A 24 -39.46 16.53 -36.05
C THR A 24 -38.68 15.23 -35.90
N ALA A 25 -38.63 14.45 -36.97
CA ALA A 25 -37.72 13.31 -37.09
C ALA A 25 -36.27 13.83 -37.16
N LEU A 26 -35.60 13.90 -36.02
CA LEU A 26 -34.14 13.82 -35.98
C LEU A 26 -33.78 12.36 -36.27
N THR A 27 -33.38 12.09 -37.50
CA THR A 27 -32.61 10.88 -37.82
C THR A 27 -31.23 11.04 -37.19
N THR A 28 -31.08 10.61 -35.95
CA THR A 28 -29.75 10.26 -35.42
C THR A 28 -29.19 9.15 -36.31
N PRO A 29 -27.99 9.30 -36.91
CA PRO A 29 -27.34 8.16 -37.53
C PRO A 29 -27.14 7.12 -36.41
N SER A 30 -27.74 5.95 -36.57
CA SER A 30 -27.43 4.80 -35.73
C SER A 30 -25.95 4.53 -35.91
N ALA A 31 -25.13 4.85 -34.91
CA ALA A 31 -23.78 4.32 -34.85
C ALA A 31 -23.93 2.80 -34.77
N HIS A 32 -23.66 2.11 -35.88
CA HIS A 32 -23.59 0.66 -35.88
C HIS A 32 -22.32 0.29 -35.10
N ALA A 33 -22.49 -0.01 -33.81
CA ALA A 33 -21.42 -0.59 -33.02
C ALA A 33 -21.05 -1.94 -33.64
N ALA A 34 -19.78 -2.14 -33.96
CA ALA A 34 -19.29 -3.40 -34.52
C ALA A 34 -19.65 -4.56 -33.58
N GLU A 35 -20.03 -5.71 -34.13
CA GLU A 35 -20.29 -6.91 -33.32
C GLU A 35 -18.99 -7.72 -33.17
N VAL A 36 -18.49 -7.86 -31.94
CA VAL A 36 -17.31 -8.69 -31.66
C VAL A 36 -17.75 -10.03 -31.08
N SER A 37 -17.37 -11.11 -31.76
CA SER A 37 -17.57 -12.48 -31.27
C SER A 37 -16.21 -13.13 -30.99
N LEU A 38 -16.06 -13.71 -29.80
CA LEU A 38 -14.88 -14.48 -29.43
C LEU A 38 -15.30 -15.89 -29.04
N SER A 39 -14.76 -16.88 -29.76
CA SER A 39 -15.00 -18.29 -29.52
C SER A 39 -13.70 -19.08 -29.36
N ALA A 40 -13.72 -20.05 -28.45
CA ALA A 40 -12.63 -20.99 -28.22
C ALA A 40 -13.19 -22.41 -28.17
N PRO A 41 -13.36 -23.09 -29.33
CA PRO A 41 -14.03 -24.38 -29.38
C PRO A 41 -13.36 -25.42 -28.47
N ARG A 42 -14.18 -26.16 -27.69
CA ARG A 42 -13.73 -27.22 -26.76
C ARG A 42 -12.77 -26.74 -25.67
N ALA A 43 -12.68 -25.43 -25.42
CA ALA A 43 -11.99 -24.88 -24.27
C ALA A 43 -12.95 -24.72 -23.09
N PRO A 44 -12.46 -24.86 -21.83
CA PRO A 44 -13.26 -24.50 -20.65
C PRO A 44 -13.63 -23.02 -20.66
N GLU A 45 -14.79 -22.63 -20.11
CA GLU A 45 -15.24 -21.23 -20.10
C GLU A 45 -14.22 -20.28 -19.46
N LYS A 46 -13.57 -20.72 -18.36
CA LYS A 46 -12.51 -19.95 -17.69
C LYS A 46 -11.33 -19.60 -18.62
N PHE A 47 -11.05 -20.43 -19.63
CA PHE A 47 -10.02 -20.14 -20.64
C PHE A 47 -10.53 -19.10 -21.65
N THR A 48 -11.78 -19.24 -22.11
CA THR A 48 -12.44 -18.26 -23.00
C THR A 48 -12.53 -16.88 -22.35
N GLU A 49 -12.86 -16.81 -21.06
CA GLU A 49 -12.88 -15.56 -20.29
C GLU A 49 -11.51 -14.87 -20.25
N ARG A 50 -10.42 -15.64 -20.10
CA ARG A 50 -9.06 -15.09 -20.16
C ARG A 50 -8.69 -14.55 -21.53
N LEU A 51 -9.13 -15.22 -22.60
CA LEU A 51 -8.96 -14.72 -23.97
C LEU A 51 -9.75 -13.42 -24.18
N ARG A 52 -11.01 -13.35 -23.72
CA ARG A 52 -11.83 -12.12 -23.77
C ARG A 52 -11.17 -10.98 -23.00
N ALA A 53 -10.70 -11.24 -21.77
CA ALA A 53 -10.03 -10.23 -20.95
C ALA A 53 -8.70 -9.75 -21.56
N ALA A 54 -8.03 -10.59 -22.36
CA ALA A 54 -6.81 -10.22 -23.05
C ALA A 54 -7.05 -9.45 -24.36
N SER A 55 -8.19 -9.63 -25.03
CA SER A 55 -8.48 -9.04 -26.34
C SER A 55 -8.70 -7.53 -26.26
N LEU A 56 -7.90 -6.77 -27.01
CA LEU A 56 -8.08 -5.35 -27.23
C LEU A 56 -9.35 -5.08 -28.03
N THR A 57 -9.66 -5.89 -29.05
CA THR A 57 -10.85 -5.72 -29.88
C THR A 57 -12.13 -5.74 -29.02
N VAL A 58 -12.22 -6.68 -28.07
CA VAL A 58 -13.35 -6.77 -27.13
C VAL A 58 -13.44 -5.53 -26.23
N SER A 59 -12.32 -4.98 -25.78
CA SER A 59 -12.32 -3.75 -24.98
C SER A 59 -12.59 -2.48 -25.80
N GLU A 60 -12.15 -2.47 -27.06
CA GLU A 60 -12.16 -1.29 -27.93
C GLU A 60 -13.56 -1.06 -28.49
N VAL A 61 -14.31 -2.13 -28.81
CA VAL A 61 -15.71 -2.02 -29.24
C VAL A 61 -16.65 -1.50 -28.14
N ALA A 62 -16.24 -1.59 -26.87
CA ALA A 62 -16.99 -1.05 -25.74
C ALA A 62 -16.80 0.47 -25.56
N ARG A 63 -15.93 1.11 -26.35
CA ARG A 63 -15.67 2.55 -26.29
C ARG A 63 -16.56 3.29 -27.28
N GLU A 64 -17.20 4.38 -26.83
CA GLU A 64 -18.14 5.17 -27.65
C GLU A 64 -17.47 5.89 -28.84
N ASP A 65 -16.18 6.19 -28.75
CA ASP A 65 -15.42 6.94 -29.78
C ASP A 65 -14.53 6.04 -30.67
N SER A 66 -14.71 4.72 -30.64
CA SER A 66 -13.82 3.81 -31.37
C SER A 66 -14.02 3.92 -32.89
N THR A 67 -12.93 4.10 -33.63
CA THR A 67 -12.98 4.14 -35.10
C THR A 67 -12.76 2.76 -35.72
N ALA A 68 -13.16 2.57 -36.98
CA ALA A 68 -12.83 1.36 -37.74
C ALA A 68 -11.31 1.11 -37.82
N GLN A 69 -10.53 2.18 -37.88
CA GLN A 69 -9.07 2.13 -37.85
C GLN A 69 -8.55 1.63 -36.49
N ASP A 70 -9.13 2.06 -35.37
CA ASP A 70 -8.78 1.60 -34.03
C ASP A 70 -9.14 0.12 -33.84
N LEU A 71 -10.32 -0.29 -34.29
CA LEU A 71 -10.77 -1.70 -34.25
C LEU A 71 -9.87 -2.62 -35.08
N LEU A 72 -9.47 -2.19 -36.29
CA LEU A 72 -8.54 -2.97 -37.10
C LEU A 72 -7.18 -3.09 -36.42
N ALA A 73 -6.65 -1.99 -35.88
CA ALA A 73 -5.38 -2.01 -35.16
C ALA A 73 -5.44 -2.92 -33.92
N ALA A 74 -6.56 -2.90 -33.18
CA ALA A 74 -6.82 -3.77 -32.04
C ALA A 74 -6.89 -5.25 -32.47
N ALA A 75 -7.60 -5.56 -33.56
CA ALA A 75 -7.70 -6.90 -34.13
C ALA A 75 -6.33 -7.45 -34.57
N GLN A 76 -5.48 -6.62 -35.18
CA GLN A 76 -4.12 -7.00 -35.55
C GLN A 76 -3.21 -7.19 -34.33
N ALA A 77 -3.34 -6.34 -33.31
CA ALA A 77 -2.59 -6.49 -32.07
C ALA A 77 -3.01 -7.74 -31.27
N ASP A 78 -4.26 -8.19 -31.42
CA ASP A 78 -4.81 -9.33 -30.69
C ASP A 78 -4.14 -10.66 -31.02
N TYR A 79 -3.57 -10.84 -32.21
CA TYR A 79 -2.78 -12.05 -32.51
C TYR A 79 -1.68 -12.29 -31.48
N ALA A 80 -0.86 -11.27 -31.19
CA ALA A 80 0.23 -11.40 -30.23
C ALA A 80 -0.28 -11.58 -28.79
N ARG A 81 -1.39 -10.93 -28.44
CA ARG A 81 -1.97 -10.98 -27.09
C ARG A 81 -2.61 -12.32 -26.80
N LEU A 82 -3.43 -12.84 -27.72
CA LEU A 82 -4.06 -14.15 -27.60
C LEU A 82 -3.03 -15.28 -27.66
N LEU A 83 -1.97 -15.12 -28.47
CA LEU A 83 -0.83 -16.05 -28.48
C LEU A 83 -0.13 -16.09 -27.12
N SER A 84 0.05 -14.93 -26.47
CA SER A 84 0.62 -14.85 -25.14
C SER A 84 -0.24 -15.58 -24.09
N VAL A 85 -1.57 -15.51 -24.19
CA VAL A 85 -2.49 -16.30 -23.33
C VAL A 85 -2.34 -17.80 -23.57
N LEU A 86 -2.24 -18.22 -24.83
CA LEU A 86 -2.02 -19.62 -25.20
C LEU A 86 -0.71 -20.14 -24.59
N TYR A 87 0.40 -19.40 -24.74
CA TYR A 87 1.71 -19.78 -24.20
C TYR A 87 1.72 -19.76 -22.66
N ALA A 88 1.06 -18.79 -22.03
CA ALA A 88 0.90 -18.73 -20.58
C ALA A 88 0.17 -19.97 -20.03
N GLU A 89 -0.73 -20.56 -20.82
CA GLU A 89 -1.44 -21.79 -20.47
C GLU A 89 -0.80 -23.08 -21.02
N GLY A 90 0.36 -22.98 -21.67
CA GLY A 90 1.14 -24.13 -22.15
C GLY A 90 0.69 -24.70 -23.50
N TYR A 91 -0.02 -23.89 -24.29
CA TYR A 91 -0.52 -24.25 -25.61
C TYR A 91 0.31 -23.59 -26.71
N TYR A 92 1.34 -24.28 -27.22
CA TYR A 92 2.25 -23.70 -28.22
C TYR A 92 1.85 -23.94 -29.67
N GLY A 93 0.92 -24.88 -29.90
CA GLY A 93 0.37 -25.19 -31.22
C GLY A 93 -1.01 -24.60 -31.45
N GLY A 94 -1.36 -23.51 -30.77
CA GLY A 94 -2.64 -22.85 -30.95
C GLY A 94 -2.76 -22.12 -32.29
N ILE A 95 -3.97 -22.07 -32.83
CA ILE A 95 -4.31 -21.36 -34.06
C ILE A 95 -5.26 -20.22 -33.69
N ILE A 96 -4.96 -19.02 -34.18
CA ILE A 96 -5.77 -17.82 -33.97
C ILE A 96 -6.22 -17.36 -35.35
N SER A 97 -7.52 -17.16 -35.55
CA SER A 97 -8.08 -16.48 -36.71
C SER A 97 -8.92 -15.31 -36.21
N ILE A 98 -8.66 -14.12 -36.74
CA ILE A 98 -9.36 -12.88 -36.43
C ILE A 98 -9.83 -12.32 -37.75
N ARG A 99 -11.14 -12.40 -38.01
CA ARG A 99 -11.75 -11.93 -39.25
C ARG A 99 -12.51 -10.63 -39.03
N VAL A 100 -12.17 -9.61 -39.79
CA VAL A 100 -12.87 -8.32 -39.87
C VAL A 100 -13.74 -8.38 -41.12
N ASP A 101 -15.07 -8.34 -40.95
CA ASP A 101 -16.06 -8.48 -42.03
C ASP A 101 -15.80 -9.67 -42.97
N GLY A 102 -15.31 -10.78 -42.40
CA GLY A 102 -15.02 -12.02 -43.11
C GLY A 102 -13.61 -12.13 -43.71
N GLN A 103 -12.81 -11.07 -43.71
CA GLN A 103 -11.41 -11.08 -44.16
C GLN A 103 -10.45 -11.18 -42.97
N GLU A 104 -9.36 -11.96 -43.11
CA GLU A 104 -8.37 -12.10 -42.05
C GLU A 104 -7.70 -10.75 -41.76
N ALA A 105 -7.71 -10.31 -40.51
CA ALA A 105 -7.23 -9.01 -40.10
C ALA A 105 -5.73 -8.81 -40.42
N ALA A 106 -4.95 -9.88 -40.41
CA ALA A 106 -3.54 -9.87 -40.78
C ALA A 106 -3.30 -9.57 -42.27
N ASP A 107 -4.30 -9.82 -43.12
CA ASP A 107 -4.22 -9.59 -44.57
C ASP A 107 -4.72 -8.19 -44.98
N ILE A 108 -5.35 -7.45 -44.05
CA ILE A 108 -5.80 -6.07 -44.29
C ILE A 108 -4.61 -5.12 -44.03
N PRO A 109 -4.21 -4.26 -44.98
CA PRO A 109 -3.13 -3.31 -44.75
C PRO A 109 -3.45 -2.39 -43.55
N PRO A 110 -2.52 -2.18 -42.61
CA PRO A 110 -2.81 -1.44 -41.37
C PRO A 110 -3.31 -0.01 -41.56
N LEU A 111 -3.07 0.63 -42.70
CA LEU A 111 -3.50 2.00 -43.03
C LEU A 111 -4.66 2.03 -44.05
N SER A 112 -5.28 0.89 -44.29
CA SER A 112 -6.38 0.73 -45.24
C SER A 112 -7.56 0.07 -44.54
N ALA A 113 -7.92 0.59 -43.36
CA ALA A 113 -9.14 0.16 -42.70
C ALA A 113 -10.36 0.50 -43.57
N PRO A 114 -11.37 -0.38 -43.59
CA PRO A 114 -12.68 -0.04 -44.14
C PRO A 114 -13.26 1.21 -43.47
N ASP A 115 -14.13 1.94 -44.18
CA ASP A 115 -14.82 3.12 -43.63
C ASP A 115 -15.68 2.75 -42.40
N GLU A 116 -16.24 1.54 -42.40
CA GLU A 116 -17.02 0.97 -41.30
C GLU A 116 -16.65 -0.51 -41.13
N ILE A 117 -16.61 -0.99 -39.88
CA ILE A 117 -16.44 -2.42 -39.55
C ILE A 117 -17.73 -2.91 -38.90
N GLY A 118 -18.38 -3.89 -39.51
CA GLY A 118 -19.65 -4.43 -39.02
C GLY A 118 -19.46 -5.55 -38.01
N GLN A 119 -18.49 -6.44 -38.24
CA GLN A 119 -18.27 -7.64 -37.43
C GLN A 119 -16.77 -7.95 -37.28
N VAL A 120 -16.36 -8.33 -36.07
CA VAL A 120 -15.07 -8.97 -35.82
C VAL A 120 -15.29 -10.35 -35.21
N ALA A 121 -14.86 -11.39 -35.90
CA ALA A 121 -14.95 -12.77 -35.46
C ALA A 121 -13.58 -13.30 -35.07
N ILE A 122 -13.39 -13.57 -33.77
CA ILE A 122 -12.18 -14.12 -33.18
C ILE A 122 -12.43 -15.60 -32.87
N GLU A 123 -11.69 -16.48 -33.54
CA GLU A 123 -11.67 -17.92 -33.27
C GLU A 123 -10.28 -18.35 -32.78
N VAL A 124 -10.24 -18.98 -31.61
CA VAL A 124 -8.99 -19.48 -31.01
C VAL A 124 -9.08 -20.98 -30.77
N VAL A 125 -8.28 -21.74 -31.51
CA VAL A 125 -8.12 -23.18 -31.32
C VAL A 125 -6.86 -23.43 -30.51
N ARG A 126 -7.00 -23.89 -29.26
CA ARG A 126 -5.86 -24.07 -28.34
C ARG A 126 -4.82 -25.11 -28.77
N GLY A 127 -5.20 -26.15 -29.51
CA GLY A 127 -4.32 -27.29 -29.81
C GLY A 127 -3.98 -28.15 -28.58
N ALA A 128 -2.92 -28.97 -28.70
CA ALA A 128 -2.45 -29.84 -27.62
C ALA A 128 -1.70 -29.06 -26.54
N GLY A 129 -1.86 -29.45 -25.27
CA GLY A 129 -1.07 -28.92 -24.17
C GLY A 129 0.34 -29.52 -24.20
N PHE A 130 1.36 -28.67 -24.16
CA PHE A 130 2.74 -29.11 -24.22
C PHE A 130 3.23 -29.43 -22.81
N ARG A 131 4.05 -30.47 -22.68
CA ARG A 131 4.75 -30.79 -21.43
C ARG A 131 6.22 -30.45 -21.52
N PHE A 132 6.84 -30.10 -20.41
CA PHE A 132 8.28 -29.89 -20.38
C PHE A 132 8.99 -31.22 -20.71
N GLY A 133 9.81 -31.24 -21.74
CA GLY A 133 10.77 -32.33 -21.95
C GLY A 133 12.00 -32.10 -21.07
N VAL A 134 12.57 -30.90 -21.17
CA VAL A 134 13.60 -30.35 -20.29
C VAL A 134 13.10 -29.06 -19.63
N ALA A 135 13.38 -28.90 -18.33
CA ALA A 135 13.08 -27.71 -17.55
C ALA A 135 14.29 -27.43 -16.65
N GLU A 136 15.24 -26.64 -17.15
CA GLU A 136 16.53 -26.42 -16.50
C GLU A 136 16.89 -24.93 -16.46
N VAL A 137 17.31 -24.47 -15.28
CA VAL A 137 17.98 -23.18 -15.07
C VAL A 137 19.31 -23.50 -14.39
N THR A 138 20.43 -23.08 -14.99
CA THR A 138 21.77 -23.45 -14.50
C THR A 138 22.80 -22.34 -14.75
N PRO A 139 23.79 -22.14 -13.87
CA PRO A 139 23.88 -22.70 -12.52
C PRO A 139 22.91 -22.00 -11.56
N LEU A 140 22.61 -22.63 -10.43
CA LEU A 140 21.80 -22.07 -9.35
C LEU A 140 22.66 -21.77 -8.13
N ALA A 141 22.35 -20.70 -7.41
CA ALA A 141 22.98 -20.42 -6.12
C ALA A 141 22.58 -21.51 -5.09
N PRO A 142 23.47 -21.87 -4.15
CA PRO A 142 23.16 -22.85 -3.10
C PRO A 142 21.86 -22.52 -2.35
N GLY A 143 20.98 -23.51 -2.21
CA GLY A 143 19.69 -23.35 -1.53
C GLY A 143 18.56 -22.73 -2.38
N THR A 144 18.84 -22.32 -3.62
CA THR A 144 17.79 -21.83 -4.53
C THR A 144 16.86 -22.96 -4.92
N ARG A 145 15.56 -22.79 -4.69
CA ARG A 145 14.52 -23.74 -5.07
C ARG A 145 13.67 -23.14 -6.18
N LEU A 146 13.72 -23.75 -7.36
CA LEU A 146 12.86 -23.37 -8.49
C LEU A 146 11.39 -23.70 -8.20
N PRO A 147 10.44 -23.07 -8.92
CA PRO A 147 9.01 -23.39 -8.81
C PRO A 147 8.76 -24.88 -9.01
N GLY A 148 8.02 -25.51 -8.09
CA GLY A 148 7.83 -26.97 -8.09
C GLY A 148 7.12 -27.54 -9.33
N LYS A 149 6.50 -26.70 -10.16
CA LYS A 149 5.88 -27.10 -11.45
C LYS A 149 6.79 -26.92 -12.66
N PHE A 150 7.95 -26.27 -12.49
CA PHE A 150 8.98 -26.18 -13.51
C PHE A 150 9.83 -27.45 -13.49
N LEU A 151 9.22 -28.55 -13.93
CA LEU A 151 9.79 -29.89 -13.92
C LEU A 151 9.44 -30.63 -15.21
N SER A 152 10.29 -31.56 -15.62
CA SER A 152 10.00 -32.44 -16.76
C SER A 152 8.70 -33.22 -16.54
N GLY A 153 7.88 -33.31 -17.59
CA GLY A 153 6.57 -33.96 -17.56
C GLY A 153 5.41 -33.05 -17.16
N GLU A 154 5.66 -31.92 -16.48
CA GLU A 154 4.62 -30.95 -16.14
C GLU A 154 4.16 -30.13 -17.35
N LEU A 155 2.97 -29.51 -17.25
CA LEU A 155 2.46 -28.63 -18.31
C LEU A 155 3.38 -27.42 -18.48
N ALA A 156 3.86 -27.21 -19.70
CA ALA A 156 4.90 -26.24 -20.03
C ALA A 156 4.37 -24.81 -20.12
N LYS A 157 3.95 -24.20 -19.00
CA LYS A 157 3.47 -22.82 -19.01
C LYS A 157 4.62 -21.83 -19.16
N ALA A 158 4.52 -20.86 -20.08
CA ALA A 158 5.56 -19.85 -20.28
C ALA A 158 5.85 -19.03 -19.00
N GLY A 159 4.82 -18.80 -18.18
CA GLY A 159 4.97 -18.14 -16.88
C GLY A 159 5.91 -18.88 -15.93
N LEU A 160 5.92 -20.23 -15.94
CA LEU A 160 6.83 -21.03 -15.11
C LEU A 160 8.29 -20.88 -15.55
N ILE A 161 8.54 -20.67 -16.83
CA ILE A 161 9.88 -20.44 -17.38
C ILE A 161 10.41 -19.08 -16.90
N ALA A 162 9.56 -18.05 -16.99
CA ALA A 162 9.89 -16.71 -16.53
C ALA A 162 10.12 -16.68 -15.01
N GLU A 163 9.22 -17.30 -14.23
CA GLU A 163 9.33 -17.43 -12.78
C GLU A 163 10.60 -18.18 -12.38
N ALA A 164 10.89 -19.35 -12.96
CA ALA A 164 12.09 -20.11 -12.67
C ALA A 164 13.38 -19.35 -13.01
N THR A 165 13.39 -18.63 -14.14
CA THR A 165 14.53 -17.77 -14.53
C THR A 165 14.75 -16.66 -13.49
N GLN A 166 13.68 -15.99 -13.08
CA GLN A 166 13.72 -14.91 -12.11
C GLN A 166 14.16 -15.41 -10.73
N THR A 167 13.61 -16.52 -10.25
CA THR A 167 14.03 -17.17 -9.00
C THR A 167 15.52 -17.54 -9.03
N GLY A 168 16.03 -18.02 -10.16
CA GLY A 168 17.46 -18.30 -10.33
C GLY A 168 18.34 -17.05 -10.20
N ILE A 169 17.94 -15.95 -10.84
CA ILE A 169 18.64 -14.65 -10.76
C ILE A 169 18.59 -14.10 -9.33
N GLU A 170 17.42 -14.12 -8.68
CA GLU A 170 17.22 -13.65 -7.31
C GLU A 170 18.02 -14.47 -6.30
N GLY A 171 18.13 -15.79 -6.50
CA GLY A 171 18.99 -16.66 -5.70
C GLY A 171 20.45 -16.23 -5.75
N TRP A 172 20.97 -15.94 -6.95
CA TRP A 172 22.33 -15.41 -7.10
C TRP A 172 22.50 -14.02 -6.49
N ARG A 173 21.55 -13.10 -6.73
CA ARG A 173 21.57 -11.76 -6.14
C ARG A 173 21.61 -11.81 -4.62
N SER A 174 20.81 -12.69 -4.01
CA SER A 174 20.79 -12.94 -2.56
C SER A 174 22.11 -13.53 -2.03
N ALA A 175 22.86 -14.25 -2.87
CA ALA A 175 24.21 -14.73 -2.55
C ALA A 175 25.33 -13.67 -2.73
N GLY A 176 24.96 -12.43 -3.10
CA GLY A 176 25.89 -11.32 -3.30
C GLY A 176 26.29 -11.05 -4.75
N HIS A 177 25.64 -11.72 -5.71
CA HIS A 177 25.91 -11.56 -7.13
C HIS A 177 24.94 -10.56 -7.76
N ALA A 178 25.13 -9.27 -7.48
CA ALA A 178 24.20 -8.23 -7.91
C ALA A 178 23.97 -8.19 -9.44
N LYS A 179 24.98 -8.53 -10.22
CA LYS A 179 24.94 -8.48 -11.69
C LYS A 179 24.57 -9.81 -12.36
N ALA A 180 23.93 -10.72 -11.60
CA ALA A 180 23.41 -11.96 -12.15
C ALA A 180 22.39 -11.69 -13.26
N ARG A 181 22.52 -12.40 -14.37
CA ARG A 181 21.69 -12.20 -15.58
C ARG A 181 21.56 -13.51 -16.35
N VAL A 182 20.71 -13.49 -17.37
CA VAL A 182 20.66 -14.60 -18.33
C VAL A 182 21.80 -14.46 -19.33
N ASP A 183 22.57 -15.52 -19.49
CA ASP A 183 23.65 -15.64 -20.49
C ASP A 183 23.10 -16.18 -21.81
N ALA A 184 22.35 -17.28 -21.74
CA ALA A 184 21.74 -17.91 -22.91
C ALA A 184 20.37 -18.52 -22.61
N LYS A 185 19.51 -18.59 -23.63
CA LYS A 185 18.21 -19.27 -23.57
C LYS A 185 18.06 -20.18 -24.79
N ASP A 186 17.80 -21.46 -24.55
CA ASP A 186 17.43 -22.44 -25.55
C ASP A 186 16.04 -22.99 -25.21
N ILE A 187 15.02 -22.49 -25.93
CA ILE A 187 13.62 -22.85 -25.73
C ILE A 187 13.07 -23.38 -27.04
N VAL A 188 12.83 -24.70 -27.11
CA VAL A 188 12.44 -25.39 -28.34
C VAL A 188 11.11 -26.10 -28.16
N ALA A 189 10.13 -25.74 -28.99
CA ALA A 189 8.83 -26.39 -29.05
C ALA A 189 8.81 -27.49 -30.12
N ASN A 190 8.71 -28.75 -29.69
CA ASN A 190 8.51 -29.90 -30.55
C ASN A 190 7.00 -30.15 -30.73
N HIS A 191 6.42 -29.58 -31.79
CA HIS A 191 4.99 -29.67 -32.08
C HIS A 191 4.49 -31.12 -32.29
N PRO A 192 5.15 -31.98 -33.08
CA PRO A 192 4.72 -33.37 -33.25
C PRO A 192 4.60 -34.18 -31.95
N ARG A 193 5.43 -33.86 -30.94
CA ARG A 193 5.45 -34.56 -29.65
C ARG A 193 4.73 -33.80 -28.53
N ALA A 194 4.21 -32.60 -28.79
CA ALA A 194 3.69 -31.67 -27.79
C ALA A 194 4.64 -31.54 -26.59
N ARG A 195 5.92 -31.27 -26.87
CA ARG A 195 6.96 -31.09 -25.85
C ARG A 195 7.68 -29.76 -25.99
N LEU A 196 8.00 -29.13 -24.87
CA LEU A 196 8.82 -27.93 -24.82
C LEU A 196 10.08 -28.23 -24.02
N ASP A 197 11.25 -28.04 -24.62
CA ASP A 197 12.52 -28.09 -23.90
C ASP A 197 12.94 -26.65 -23.57
N ALA A 198 13.12 -26.35 -22.29
CA ALA A 198 13.56 -25.04 -21.80
C ALA A 198 14.86 -25.19 -21.01
N ARG A 199 15.95 -24.66 -21.57
CA ARG A 199 17.28 -24.58 -20.94
C ARG A 199 17.69 -23.12 -20.84
N ILE A 200 17.87 -22.64 -19.61
CA ILE A 200 18.29 -21.26 -19.33
C ILE A 200 19.66 -21.31 -18.66
N ALA A 201 20.65 -20.69 -19.30
CA ALA A 201 21.97 -20.49 -18.73
C ALA A 201 22.03 -19.12 -18.05
N LEU A 202 22.43 -19.10 -16.78
CA LEU A 202 22.66 -17.88 -16.02
C LEU A 202 24.15 -17.57 -15.98
N ASP A 203 24.47 -16.29 -16.07
CA ASP A 203 25.77 -15.73 -15.68
C ASP A 203 25.58 -15.13 -14.29
N PRO A 204 26.11 -15.75 -13.22
CA PRO A 204 26.05 -15.17 -11.89
C PRO A 204 26.80 -13.83 -11.82
N GLY A 205 27.82 -13.61 -12.65
CA GLY A 205 28.72 -12.47 -12.49
C GLY A 205 29.54 -12.54 -11.18
N PRO A 206 30.26 -11.46 -10.83
CA PRO A 206 31.11 -11.44 -9.64
C PRO A 206 30.27 -11.34 -8.35
N ARG A 207 30.81 -11.90 -7.26
CA ARG A 207 30.29 -11.65 -5.92
C ARG A 207 30.80 -10.30 -5.42
N LEU A 208 29.88 -9.37 -5.17
CA LEU A 208 30.20 -7.97 -4.89
C LEU A 208 29.97 -7.62 -3.43
N ARG A 209 30.67 -6.58 -2.97
CA ARG A 209 30.44 -5.92 -1.68
C ARG A 209 29.83 -4.55 -1.91
N PHE A 210 29.12 -4.00 -0.95
CA PHE A 210 28.62 -2.63 -1.04
C PHE A 210 29.76 -1.62 -1.08
N GLY A 211 29.67 -0.69 -2.02
CA GLY A 211 30.53 0.48 -2.16
C GLY A 211 29.95 1.69 -1.43
N ALA A 212 30.10 2.86 -2.04
CA ALA A 212 29.58 4.11 -1.52
C ALA A 212 28.11 4.33 -1.89
N LEU A 213 27.36 4.98 -0.99
CA LEU A 213 26.08 5.59 -1.35
C LEU A 213 26.34 6.96 -2.01
N ARG A 214 26.16 7.01 -3.32
CA ARG A 214 26.27 8.23 -4.13
C ARG A 214 24.92 8.89 -4.18
N ILE A 215 24.86 10.18 -3.84
CA ILE A 215 23.61 10.94 -3.89
C ILE A 215 23.61 11.65 -5.23
N THR A 216 22.73 11.18 -6.11
CA THR A 216 22.59 11.74 -7.46
C THR A 216 21.49 12.77 -7.45
N GLU A 217 21.78 13.95 -7.99
CA GLU A 217 20.79 15.01 -8.09
C GLU A 217 19.64 14.57 -9.00
N GLY A 218 18.40 14.86 -8.56
CA GLY A 218 17.25 14.87 -9.45
C GLY A 218 17.09 16.25 -10.08
N ASP A 219 15.86 16.65 -10.39
CA ASP A 219 15.58 17.99 -10.94
C ASP A 219 16.01 19.14 -10.02
N ARG A 220 16.11 18.87 -8.70
CA ARG A 220 16.54 19.83 -7.68
C ARG A 220 17.38 19.13 -6.61
N PRO A 221 18.42 19.80 -6.06
CA PRO A 221 19.18 19.27 -4.93
C PRO A 221 18.29 19.14 -3.69
N SER A 222 18.53 18.10 -2.90
CA SER A 222 17.83 17.91 -1.62
C SER A 222 18.25 18.98 -0.61
N ARG A 223 17.29 19.45 0.19
CA ARG A 223 17.56 20.32 1.35
C ARG A 223 18.02 19.52 2.57
N VAL A 224 17.89 18.18 2.54
CA VAL A 224 18.47 17.32 3.57
C VAL A 224 19.95 17.18 3.29
N ARG A 225 20.79 17.38 4.30
CA ARG A 225 22.24 17.28 4.17
C ARG A 225 22.63 15.88 3.67
N ALA A 226 23.58 15.83 2.74
CA ALA A 226 24.05 14.57 2.15
C ALA A 226 24.52 13.54 3.19
N ALA A 227 25.24 13.99 4.23
CA ALA A 227 25.64 13.13 5.35
C ALA A 227 24.43 12.46 6.04
N ARG A 228 23.35 13.23 6.24
CA ARG A 228 22.12 12.75 6.87
C ARG A 228 21.34 11.78 5.99
N ILE A 229 21.35 11.97 4.67
CA ILE A 229 20.81 10.97 3.73
C ILE A 229 21.55 9.64 3.89
N ARG A 230 22.89 9.66 3.98
CA ARG A 230 23.69 8.43 4.18
C ARG A 230 23.43 7.78 5.54
N GLU A 231 23.38 8.57 6.61
CA GLU A 231 23.11 8.07 7.97
C GLU A 231 21.71 7.45 8.09
N ILE A 232 20.69 8.04 7.45
CA ILE A 232 19.33 7.48 7.43
C ILE A 232 19.26 6.24 6.55
N ALA A 233 19.88 6.24 5.37
CA ALA A 233 19.91 5.07 4.50
C ALA A 233 20.59 3.89 5.21
N GLY A 234 21.67 4.16 5.95
CA GLY A 234 22.35 3.14 6.76
C GLY A 234 22.95 2.00 5.94
N LEU A 235 23.15 2.19 4.64
CA LEU A 235 23.66 1.16 3.74
C LEU A 235 25.07 0.75 4.19
N PRO A 236 25.33 -0.54 4.48
CA PRO A 236 26.62 -0.95 4.99
C PRO A 236 27.69 -0.85 3.90
N THR A 237 28.88 -0.35 4.20
CA THR A 237 30.02 -0.36 3.27
C THR A 237 30.89 -1.59 3.51
N GLY A 238 31.38 -2.21 2.44
CA GLY A 238 32.31 -3.35 2.49
C GLY A 238 31.70 -4.68 2.90
N ARG A 239 30.40 -4.74 3.24
CA ARG A 239 29.69 -6.02 3.43
C ARG A 239 29.27 -6.60 2.09
N VAL A 240 29.06 -7.92 2.03
CA VAL A 240 28.53 -8.59 0.83
C VAL A 240 27.19 -7.96 0.43
N PHE A 241 27.01 -7.71 -0.86
CA PHE A 241 25.78 -7.18 -1.41
C PHE A 241 24.58 -8.06 -1.03
N SER A 242 23.45 -7.44 -0.70
CA SER A 242 22.17 -8.11 -0.52
C SER A 242 21.06 -7.17 -1.02
N PRO A 243 20.11 -7.64 -1.87
CA PRO A 243 18.97 -6.82 -2.28
C PRO A 243 18.19 -6.24 -1.10
N GLY A 244 17.99 -7.03 -0.03
CA GLY A 244 17.22 -6.60 1.14
C GLY A 244 17.82 -5.39 1.86
N GLU A 245 19.16 -5.27 1.92
CA GLU A 245 19.81 -4.10 2.54
C GLU A 245 19.58 -2.81 1.73
N VAL A 246 19.39 -2.93 0.41
CA VAL A 246 19.01 -1.79 -0.45
C VAL A 246 17.55 -1.41 -0.21
N ASP A 247 16.67 -2.39 -0.06
CA ASP A 247 15.25 -2.16 0.22
C ASP A 247 15.07 -1.52 1.61
N ASP A 248 15.77 -2.00 2.63
CA ASP A 248 15.79 -1.44 3.98
C ASP A 248 16.27 0.01 3.97
N ALA A 249 17.35 0.31 3.23
CA ALA A 249 17.86 1.67 3.08
C ALA A 249 16.83 2.60 2.42
N ALA A 250 16.11 2.12 1.41
CA ALA A 250 15.03 2.86 0.78
C ALA A 250 13.83 3.06 1.73
N ASN A 251 13.47 2.03 2.51
CA ASN A 251 12.40 2.06 3.51
C ASN A 251 12.72 3.09 4.60
N ARG A 252 13.94 3.10 5.16
CA ARG A 252 14.39 4.08 6.16
C ARG A 252 14.28 5.51 5.65
N LEU A 253 14.74 5.78 4.43
CA LEU A 253 14.62 7.09 3.80
C LEU A 253 13.15 7.50 3.62
N ARG A 254 12.28 6.61 3.13
CA ARG A 254 10.84 6.89 2.99
C ARG A 254 10.18 7.16 4.35
N ARG A 255 10.46 6.32 5.34
CA ARG A 255 9.92 6.40 6.72
C ARG A 255 10.31 7.70 7.43
N SER A 256 11.46 8.31 7.11
CA SER A 256 11.82 9.64 7.63
C SER A 256 10.75 10.71 7.32
N GLY A 257 9.96 10.51 6.26
CA GLY A 257 8.91 11.42 5.82
C GLY A 257 9.43 12.74 5.24
N ALA A 258 10.75 12.92 5.11
CA ALA A 258 11.37 14.11 4.50
C ALA A 258 11.31 14.08 2.97
N PHE A 259 11.14 12.90 2.38
CA PHE A 259 11.13 12.69 0.93
C PHE A 259 9.74 12.24 0.45
N ARG A 260 9.31 12.74 -0.71
CA ARG A 260 8.11 12.26 -1.41
C ARG A 260 8.41 11.05 -2.30
N SER A 261 9.67 10.90 -2.71
CA SER A 261 10.13 9.81 -3.57
C SER A 261 11.59 9.50 -3.26
N VAL A 262 11.89 8.21 -3.21
CA VAL A 262 13.23 7.66 -2.98
C VAL A 262 13.42 6.56 -4.02
N ARG A 263 14.51 6.62 -4.78
CA ARG A 263 14.93 5.56 -5.69
C ARG A 263 16.39 5.25 -5.37
N LEU A 264 16.64 4.00 -5.00
CA LEU A 264 17.99 3.46 -4.93
C LEU A 264 18.21 2.57 -6.16
N SER A 265 19.33 2.75 -6.84
CA SER A 265 19.71 1.95 -8.00
C SER A 265 21.16 1.56 -7.89
N GLU A 266 21.49 0.34 -8.27
CA GLU A 266 22.87 -0.11 -8.37
C GLU A 266 23.60 0.65 -9.48
N ALA A 267 24.87 1.00 -9.27
CA ALA A 267 25.72 1.47 -10.35
C ALA A 267 25.77 0.44 -11.48
N GLU A 268 25.91 0.90 -12.73
CA GLU A 268 25.93 0.03 -13.92
C GLU A 268 27.06 -0.99 -13.86
N ALA A 269 28.26 -0.55 -13.46
CA ALA A 269 29.45 -1.37 -13.32
C ALA A 269 29.90 -1.48 -11.86
N ALA A 270 30.55 -2.59 -11.53
CA ALA A 270 31.28 -2.73 -10.28
C ALA A 270 32.58 -1.92 -10.30
N ASN A 271 33.01 -1.47 -9.12
CA ASN A 271 34.30 -0.84 -8.92
C ASN A 271 35.43 -1.88 -9.04
N ALA A 272 36.65 -1.39 -9.35
CA ALA A 272 37.82 -2.23 -9.53
C ALA A 272 38.23 -3.04 -8.28
N ASP A 273 37.80 -2.61 -7.09
CA ASP A 273 38.06 -3.27 -5.80
C ASP A 273 37.01 -4.35 -5.43
N GLY A 274 36.09 -4.64 -6.35
CA GLY A 274 35.00 -5.60 -6.15
C GLY A 274 33.84 -5.05 -5.31
N THR A 275 33.74 -3.73 -5.16
CA THR A 275 32.57 -3.07 -4.56
C THR A 275 31.56 -2.61 -5.60
N LEU A 276 30.32 -2.38 -5.19
CA LEU A 276 29.24 -1.86 -6.01
C LEU A 276 28.61 -0.65 -5.33
N ASP A 277 28.79 0.51 -5.95
CA ASP A 277 28.15 1.74 -5.49
C ASP A 277 26.63 1.69 -5.70
N ILE A 278 25.89 2.35 -4.82
CA ILE A 278 24.44 2.53 -4.92
C ILE A 278 24.15 4.02 -5.13
N ASP A 279 23.33 4.31 -6.12
CA ASP A 279 22.87 5.64 -6.45
C ASP A 279 21.54 5.92 -5.78
N ALA A 280 21.53 6.93 -4.91
CA ALA A 280 20.34 7.46 -4.27
C ALA A 280 19.84 8.70 -5.01
N ARG A 281 18.66 8.60 -5.61
CA ARG A 281 17.90 9.75 -6.11
C ARG A 281 16.72 10.01 -5.18
N VAL A 282 16.70 11.18 -4.56
CA VAL A 282 15.65 11.58 -3.63
C VAL A 282 14.95 12.85 -4.11
N SER A 283 13.65 12.95 -3.81
CA SER A 283 12.90 14.17 -4.02
C SER A 283 12.25 14.59 -2.72
N ASP A 284 12.57 15.81 -2.26
CA ASP A 284 12.05 16.32 -0.99
C ASP A 284 10.51 16.45 -1.02
N ALA A 285 9.88 16.06 0.09
CA ALA A 285 8.48 16.39 0.32
C ALA A 285 8.29 17.90 0.51
N LYS A 286 7.05 18.37 0.37
CA LYS A 286 6.69 19.76 0.72
C LYS A 286 7.09 20.01 2.18
N ARG A 287 7.86 21.08 2.39
CA ARG A 287 8.48 21.39 3.70
C ARG A 287 7.43 21.56 4.78
N ARG A 288 6.29 22.17 4.45
CA ARG A 288 5.22 22.50 5.39
C ARG A 288 3.93 21.81 4.95
N ARG A 289 3.19 21.26 5.91
CA ARG A 289 1.83 20.73 5.70
C ARG A 289 0.95 21.26 6.83
N VAL A 290 -0.18 21.83 6.48
CA VAL A 290 -1.25 22.17 7.43
C VAL A 290 -2.36 21.15 7.23
N GLY A 291 -2.98 20.73 8.32
CA GLY A 291 -4.23 19.99 8.30
C GLY A 291 -5.20 20.61 9.29
N VAL A 292 -6.48 20.56 8.96
CA VAL A 292 -7.58 21.03 9.79
C VAL A 292 -8.64 19.94 9.74
N GLY A 293 -9.27 19.66 10.87
CA GLY A 293 -10.33 18.67 11.02
C GLY A 293 -11.47 19.24 11.86
N ALA A 294 -12.67 18.76 11.57
CA ALA A 294 -13.85 18.99 12.39
C ALA A 294 -14.56 17.65 12.55
N GLU A 295 -14.98 17.35 13.77
CA GLU A 295 -15.69 16.14 14.15
C GLU A 295 -16.97 16.54 14.89
N LEU A 296 -18.02 15.75 14.70
CA LEU A 296 -19.30 15.91 15.36
C LEU A 296 -19.68 14.59 16.00
N SER A 297 -19.70 14.57 17.33
CA SER A 297 -20.15 13.47 18.17
C SER A 297 -21.51 13.80 18.79
N SER A 298 -22.38 12.81 18.91
CA SER A 298 -23.68 13.00 19.57
C SER A 298 -23.56 13.23 21.07
N LEU A 299 -22.43 12.85 21.69
CA LEU A 299 -22.19 12.97 23.12
C LEU A 299 -21.26 14.16 23.42
N GLU A 300 -20.10 14.18 22.75
CA GLU A 300 -19.03 15.15 22.99
C GLU A 300 -19.23 16.47 22.21
N GLY A 301 -20.23 16.54 21.32
CA GLY A 301 -20.48 17.74 20.51
C GLY A 301 -19.45 17.93 19.40
N VAL A 302 -19.03 19.18 19.18
CA VAL A 302 -18.09 19.53 18.11
C VAL A 302 -16.65 19.54 18.61
N THR A 303 -15.77 18.86 17.87
CA THR A 303 -14.33 18.91 18.07
C THR A 303 -13.65 19.51 16.84
N LEU A 304 -12.85 20.55 17.03
CA LEU A 304 -12.03 21.17 16.00
C LEU A 304 -10.56 20.84 16.25
N SER A 305 -9.88 20.35 15.24
CA SER A 305 -8.46 20.01 15.32
C SER A 305 -7.66 20.67 14.20
N GLY A 306 -6.41 20.97 14.48
CA GLY A 306 -5.50 21.56 13.52
C GLY A 306 -4.08 21.08 13.78
N PHE A 307 -3.28 20.98 12.72
CA PHE A 307 -1.85 20.76 12.87
C PHE A 307 -1.05 21.51 11.84
N TRP A 308 0.17 21.86 12.24
CA TRP A 308 1.22 22.35 11.36
C TRP A 308 2.44 21.43 11.47
N LEU A 309 2.85 20.85 10.34
CA LEU A 309 4.02 19.99 10.23
C LEU A 309 5.09 20.69 9.41
N HIS A 310 6.29 20.78 9.96
CA HIS A 310 7.49 21.28 9.31
C HIS A 310 8.56 20.19 9.22
N ARG A 311 8.88 19.79 7.99
CA ARG A 311 9.90 18.80 7.66
C ARG A 311 11.26 19.46 7.47
N ASN A 312 12.31 18.70 7.77
CA ASN A 312 13.70 19.09 7.64
C ASN A 312 13.98 20.42 8.35
N LEU A 313 13.71 20.46 9.66
CA LEU A 313 13.86 21.68 10.47
C LEU A 313 15.31 22.17 10.50
N PHE A 314 16.28 21.27 10.70
CA PHE A 314 17.71 21.59 10.85
C PHE A 314 18.58 20.93 9.76
N GLY A 315 17.99 20.56 8.63
CA GLY A 315 18.71 19.93 7.53
C GLY A 315 19.04 18.44 7.75
N GLY A 316 18.52 17.79 8.79
CA GLY A 316 18.76 16.39 9.11
C GLY A 316 17.53 15.49 9.04
N ALA A 317 16.54 15.89 8.23
CA ALA A 317 15.24 15.23 8.06
C ALA A 317 14.34 15.26 9.31
N GLU A 318 14.59 16.21 10.23
CA GLU A 318 13.79 16.37 11.44
C GLU A 318 12.35 16.81 11.12
N ARG A 319 11.37 16.35 11.90
CA ARG A 319 9.97 16.72 11.74
C ARG A 319 9.47 17.39 13.01
N LEU A 320 9.17 18.68 12.91
CA LEU A 320 8.43 19.40 13.95
C LEU A 320 6.95 19.35 13.61
N ARG A 321 6.13 18.82 14.50
CA ARG A 321 4.68 18.88 14.43
C ARG A 321 4.15 19.68 15.60
N ILE A 322 3.24 20.61 15.32
CA ILE A 322 2.47 21.36 16.32
C ILE A 322 1.01 21.01 16.09
N ASP A 323 0.33 20.58 17.14
CA ASP A 323 -1.05 20.13 17.17
C ASP A 323 -1.87 21.04 18.07
N ALA A 324 -3.06 21.43 17.64
CA ALA A 324 -4.03 22.17 18.43
C ALA A 324 -5.40 21.50 18.32
N LEU A 325 -6.10 21.36 19.45
CA LEU A 325 -7.43 20.79 19.51
C LEU A 325 -8.29 21.58 20.49
N ILE A 326 -9.55 21.76 20.13
CA ILE A 326 -10.62 22.20 21.02
C ILE A 326 -11.81 21.23 20.86
N GLY A 327 -12.26 20.65 21.96
CA GLY A 327 -13.34 19.65 22.01
C GLY A 327 -14.46 20.05 22.96
N GLY A 328 -15.54 19.28 23.01
CA GLY A 328 -16.66 19.52 23.94
C GLY A 328 -17.59 20.67 23.54
N ILE A 329 -17.42 21.29 22.36
CA ILE A 329 -18.17 22.50 21.99
C ILE A 329 -19.64 22.12 21.74
N GLY A 330 -20.52 22.57 22.63
CA GLY A 330 -21.95 22.27 22.55
C GLY A 330 -22.26 20.79 22.78
N GLY A 331 -21.36 20.05 23.44
CA GLY A 331 -21.62 18.70 23.92
C GLY A 331 -22.49 18.70 25.18
N ASP A 332 -23.13 17.57 25.44
CA ASP A 332 -23.98 17.36 26.62
C ASP A 332 -23.23 16.63 27.75
N SER A 333 -21.98 16.20 27.51
CA SER A 333 -21.09 15.57 28.48
C SER A 333 -19.85 16.44 28.75
N GLY A 334 -19.61 16.80 30.02
CA GLY A 334 -18.42 17.55 30.43
C GLY A 334 -18.46 19.02 30.03
N GLY A 335 -17.30 19.59 29.74
CA GLY A 335 -17.13 20.94 29.22
C GLY A 335 -16.07 21.00 28.12
N GLU A 336 -15.59 22.21 27.82
CA GLU A 336 -14.64 22.41 26.72
C GLU A 336 -13.24 21.90 27.08
N ASP A 337 -12.67 21.10 26.18
CA ASP A 337 -11.31 20.58 26.27
C ASP A 337 -10.37 21.35 25.34
N PHE A 338 -9.12 21.52 25.75
CA PHE A 338 -8.09 22.21 24.96
C PHE A 338 -6.79 21.43 24.98
N ARG A 339 -6.14 21.31 23.83
CA ARG A 339 -4.80 20.73 23.75
C ARG A 339 -3.92 21.52 22.80
N LEU A 340 -2.69 21.79 23.23
CA LEU A 340 -1.61 22.32 22.40
C LEU A 340 -0.37 21.44 22.59
N GLY A 341 -0.04 20.68 21.56
CA GLY A 341 1.11 19.77 21.55
C GLY A 341 2.18 20.19 20.56
N ALA A 342 3.44 19.92 20.88
CA ALA A 342 4.57 20.03 19.97
C ALA A 342 5.47 18.81 20.08
N ARG A 343 5.83 18.21 18.94
CA ARG A 343 6.78 17.08 18.88
C ARG A 343 7.82 17.31 17.79
N VAL A 344 9.09 17.07 18.12
CA VAL A 344 10.20 17.08 17.17
C VAL A 344 10.79 15.68 17.09
N ASP A 345 10.65 15.01 15.95
CA ASP A 345 11.27 13.73 15.67
C ASP A 345 12.57 13.93 14.87
N ARG A 346 13.63 13.22 15.26
CA ARG A 346 14.90 13.13 14.54
C ARG A 346 15.19 11.66 14.19
N PRO A 347 15.07 11.27 12.91
CA PRO A 347 15.38 9.90 12.49
C PRO A 347 16.87 9.60 12.61
N ALA A 348 17.26 8.33 12.63
CA ALA A 348 18.65 7.88 12.59
C ALA A 348 19.59 8.67 13.52
N THR A 349 19.26 8.72 14.82
CA THR A 349 20.01 9.47 15.83
C THR A 349 21.19 8.68 16.37
N PHE A 350 21.00 7.39 16.65
CA PHE A 350 22.06 6.50 17.15
C PHE A 350 22.39 5.38 16.16
N THR A 351 21.37 4.76 15.58
CA THR A 351 21.47 3.80 14.49
C THR A 351 20.48 4.19 13.40
N PRO A 352 20.61 3.69 12.15
CA PRO A 352 19.67 4.00 11.07
C PRO A 352 18.19 3.75 11.43
N ASP A 353 17.94 2.79 12.32
CA ASP A 353 16.61 2.39 12.78
C ASP A 353 16.22 2.96 14.16
N THR A 354 17.11 3.71 14.83
CA THR A 354 16.83 4.37 16.12
C THR A 354 16.67 5.88 15.95
N GLY A 355 15.44 6.38 16.08
CA GLY A 355 15.12 7.79 16.16
C GLY A 355 15.17 8.34 17.59
N ALA A 356 15.14 9.66 17.70
CA ALA A 356 14.95 10.35 18.97
C ALA A 356 13.84 11.39 18.81
N PHE A 357 13.13 11.70 19.89
CA PHE A 357 12.11 12.72 19.89
C PHE A 357 12.17 13.60 21.14
N LEU A 358 11.66 14.81 21.00
CA LEU A 358 11.31 15.71 22.10
C LEU A 358 9.83 16.06 21.97
N LEU A 359 9.14 16.17 23.10
CA LEU A 359 7.74 16.58 23.16
C LEU A 359 7.52 17.64 24.24
N ALA A 360 6.52 18.48 24.00
CA ALA A 360 5.91 19.36 24.98
C ALA A 360 4.40 19.39 24.72
N ASP A 361 3.61 19.37 25.77
CA ASP A 361 2.15 19.31 25.68
C ASP A 361 1.53 20.15 26.79
N VAL A 362 0.48 20.89 26.47
CA VAL A 362 -0.38 21.55 27.46
C VAL A 362 -1.81 21.16 27.13
N GLU A 363 -2.51 20.61 28.11
CA GLU A 363 -3.84 20.06 27.95
C GLU A 363 -4.73 20.48 29.11
N GLU A 364 -5.97 20.84 28.80
CA GLU A 364 -7.06 20.97 29.76
C GLU A 364 -8.17 20.01 29.35
N ARG A 365 -8.55 19.14 30.28
CA ARG A 365 -9.72 18.25 30.17
C ARG A 365 -10.77 18.64 31.19
N ASN A 366 -12.02 18.68 30.76
CA ASN A 366 -13.15 19.03 31.58
C ASN A 366 -14.24 17.96 31.43
N GLU A 367 -14.03 16.86 32.12
CA GLU A 367 -14.95 15.72 32.12
C GLU A 367 -16.04 15.90 33.19
N PRO A 368 -17.17 15.16 33.10
CA PRO A 368 -18.21 15.19 34.12
C PRO A 368 -17.69 14.94 35.54
N ASP A 369 -16.71 14.04 35.67
CA ASP A 369 -16.22 13.53 36.95
C ASP A 369 -14.93 14.23 37.42
N TYR A 370 -14.23 14.95 36.53
CA TYR A 370 -12.99 15.65 36.89
C TYR A 370 -12.62 16.75 35.89
N ARG A 371 -11.90 17.75 36.37
CA ARG A 371 -11.19 18.72 35.54
C ARG A 371 -9.69 18.62 35.80
N GLU A 372 -8.92 18.47 34.73
CA GLU A 372 -7.46 18.35 34.79
C GLU A 372 -6.80 19.37 33.87
N ARG A 373 -5.83 20.12 34.40
CA ARG A 373 -4.91 20.94 33.60
C ARG A 373 -3.52 20.41 33.76
N LYS A 374 -2.86 20.07 32.66
CA LYS A 374 -1.51 19.53 32.70
C LYS A 374 -0.58 20.18 31.70
N ALA A 375 0.69 20.18 32.07
CA ALA A 375 1.80 20.50 31.19
C ALA A 375 2.83 19.37 31.24
N GLU A 376 3.26 18.92 30.08
CA GLU A 376 4.25 17.87 29.92
C GLU A 376 5.43 18.38 29.11
N ILE A 377 6.63 17.92 29.48
CA ILE A 377 7.83 18.05 28.67
C ILE A 377 8.62 16.76 28.79
N GLY A 378 9.09 16.25 27.66
CA GLY A 378 9.75 14.95 27.65
C GLY A 378 10.52 14.70 26.38
N GLY A 379 11.09 13.50 26.33
CA GLY A 379 11.81 13.02 25.18
C GLY A 379 12.15 11.55 25.31
N GLY A 380 12.55 10.96 24.21
CA GLY A 380 12.83 9.54 24.17
C GLY A 380 13.36 9.08 22.84
N LEU A 381 13.29 7.77 22.65
CA LEU A 381 13.80 7.07 21.49
C LEU A 381 12.69 6.24 20.87
N THR A 382 12.73 6.17 19.55
CA THR A 382 11.95 5.22 18.76
C THR A 382 12.90 4.23 18.13
N HIS A 383 12.52 2.96 18.11
CA HIS A 383 13.32 1.91 17.47
C HIS A 383 12.43 1.06 16.57
N VAL A 384 12.90 0.82 15.34
CA VAL A 384 12.22 -0.04 14.36
C VAL A 384 12.98 -1.36 14.30
N PHE A 385 12.36 -2.44 14.75
CA PHE A 385 12.96 -3.77 14.76
C PHE A 385 12.71 -4.52 13.43
N SER A 386 11.53 -4.30 12.83
CA SER A 386 11.15 -4.79 11.50
C SER A 386 10.13 -3.84 10.87
N ASP A 387 9.66 -4.15 9.67
CA ASP A 387 8.57 -3.40 9.03
C ASP A 387 7.24 -3.51 9.80
N GLU A 388 7.08 -4.55 10.63
CA GLU A 388 5.89 -4.78 11.45
C GLU A 388 6.08 -4.48 12.95
N LEU A 389 7.32 -4.45 13.46
CA LEU A 389 7.59 -4.28 14.89
C LEU A 389 8.38 -3.00 15.18
N SER A 390 7.80 -2.14 16.01
CA SER A 390 8.43 -0.91 16.50
C SER A 390 8.22 -0.72 18.00
N ALA A 391 9.09 0.07 18.63
CA ALA A 391 8.96 0.45 20.02
C ALA A 391 9.33 1.92 20.25
N GLU A 392 8.77 2.51 21.29
CA GLU A 392 9.11 3.83 21.79
C GLU A 392 9.39 3.74 23.29
N ALA A 393 10.39 4.47 23.78
CA ALA A 393 10.64 4.61 25.21
C ALA A 393 11.15 6.02 25.52
N GLY A 394 10.74 6.60 26.65
CA GLY A 394 11.09 7.97 26.99
C GLY A 394 11.04 8.29 28.46
N VAL A 395 11.31 9.56 28.76
CA VAL A 395 11.17 10.19 30.07
C VAL A 395 10.39 11.47 29.88
N THR A 396 9.36 11.65 30.71
CA THR A 396 8.49 12.82 30.66
C THR A 396 8.31 13.38 32.05
N PHE A 397 8.47 14.68 32.20
CA PHE A 397 8.04 15.41 33.38
C PHE A 397 6.61 15.93 33.14
N ARG A 398 5.74 15.73 34.11
CA ARG A 398 4.35 16.19 34.11
C ARG A 398 4.08 17.02 35.35
N PHE A 399 3.44 18.16 35.17
CA PHE A 399 2.76 18.91 36.21
C PHE A 399 1.26 18.88 35.92
N SER A 400 0.43 18.62 36.92
CA SER A 400 -1.02 18.56 36.77
C SER A 400 -1.75 19.22 37.94
N GLU A 401 -2.78 20.00 37.64
CA GLU A 401 -3.78 20.51 38.57
C GLU A 401 -5.09 19.75 38.34
N ILE A 402 -5.54 19.00 39.34
CA ILE A 402 -6.72 18.13 39.27
C ILE A 402 -7.78 18.64 40.24
N THR A 403 -9.01 18.77 39.75
CA THR A 403 -10.21 19.04 40.56
C THR A 403 -11.23 17.93 40.32
N ASP A 404 -11.54 17.14 41.34
CA ASP A 404 -12.55 16.07 41.31
C ASP A 404 -13.29 15.99 42.66
N ASP A 405 -14.06 14.92 42.86
CA ASP A 405 -14.80 14.64 44.11
C ASP A 405 -13.89 14.50 45.36
N LEU A 406 -12.58 14.27 45.18
CA LEU A 406 -11.60 14.20 46.25
C LEU A 406 -11.02 15.58 46.61
N GLY A 407 -11.36 16.61 45.83
CA GLY A 407 -10.94 18.00 46.02
C GLY A 407 -9.94 18.48 44.98
N LYS A 408 -9.25 19.58 45.31
CA LYS A 408 -8.22 20.17 44.46
C LYS A 408 -6.84 19.70 44.88
N ARG A 409 -6.06 19.19 43.93
CA ARG A 409 -4.68 18.76 44.17
C ARG A 409 -3.78 19.15 43.01
N GLU A 410 -2.53 19.42 43.35
CA GLU A 410 -1.44 19.56 42.40
C GLU A 410 -0.57 18.31 42.52
N VAL A 411 -0.13 17.78 41.39
CA VAL A 411 0.72 16.59 41.36
C VAL A 411 1.83 16.77 40.33
N GLN A 412 3.04 16.35 40.71
CA GLN A 412 4.22 16.37 39.85
C GLN A 412 4.75 14.96 39.66
N HIS A 413 4.89 14.51 38.41
CA HIS A 413 5.38 13.17 38.09
C HIS A 413 6.59 13.18 37.16
N LEU A 414 7.50 12.24 37.40
CA LEU A 414 8.37 11.71 36.36
C LEU A 414 7.76 10.41 35.84
N LEU A 415 7.54 10.35 34.53
CA LEU A 415 7.00 9.21 33.81
C LEU A 415 8.11 8.59 32.95
N PHE A 416 8.05 7.26 32.82
CA PHE A 416 8.99 6.47 32.01
C PHE A 416 8.23 5.64 30.95
N PRO A 417 7.49 6.28 30.03
CA PRO A 417 6.67 5.55 29.07
C PRO A 417 7.54 4.64 28.19
N ALA A 418 7.08 3.41 28.00
CA ALA A 418 7.59 2.48 27.01
C ALA A 418 6.43 1.76 26.32
N SER A 419 6.46 1.70 25.00
CA SER A 419 5.47 1.01 24.18
C SER A 419 6.12 0.19 23.09
N ALA A 420 5.44 -0.88 22.68
CA ALA A 420 5.79 -1.68 21.53
C ALA A 420 4.54 -1.96 20.71
N THR A 421 4.66 -1.81 19.39
CA THR A 421 3.59 -2.04 18.43
C THR A 421 4.05 -3.10 17.44
N TRP A 422 3.27 -4.18 17.33
CA TRP A 422 3.41 -5.21 16.33
C TRP A 422 2.19 -5.18 15.41
N ASP A 423 2.37 -4.67 14.19
CA ASP A 423 1.30 -4.48 13.20
C ASP A 423 1.58 -5.33 11.95
N ARG A 424 0.85 -6.44 11.84
CA ARG A 424 0.88 -7.36 10.69
C ARG A 424 -0.41 -7.30 9.88
N ARG A 425 -1.19 -6.23 10.00
CA ARG A 425 -2.39 -6.04 9.19
C ARG A 425 -2.01 -5.79 7.74
N ASP A 426 -2.81 -6.32 6.83
CA ASP A 426 -2.70 -6.09 5.39
C ASP A 426 -2.94 -4.63 5.01
N ASP A 427 -4.01 -4.04 5.55
CA ASP A 427 -4.37 -2.64 5.35
C ASP A 427 -4.75 -2.01 6.71
N PRO A 428 -4.07 -0.94 7.17
CA PRO A 428 -4.40 -0.28 8.43
C PRO A 428 -5.78 0.39 8.47
N LEU A 429 -6.33 0.78 7.31
CA LEU A 429 -7.61 1.48 7.16
C LEU A 429 -8.79 0.52 6.92
N ASN A 430 -8.55 -0.61 6.25
CA ASN A 430 -9.56 -1.62 5.99
C ASN A 430 -8.98 -3.04 6.12
N PRO A 431 -8.58 -3.47 7.33
CA PRO A 431 -7.87 -4.73 7.53
C PRO A 431 -8.77 -5.93 7.25
N THR A 432 -8.28 -6.86 6.42
CA THR A 432 -8.97 -8.11 6.09
C THR A 432 -8.26 -9.34 6.66
N GLU A 433 -6.98 -9.20 6.97
CA GLU A 433 -6.16 -10.25 7.58
C GLU A 433 -5.05 -9.67 8.46
N GLY A 434 -4.67 -10.43 9.48
CA GLY A 434 -3.51 -10.15 10.30
C GLY A 434 -3.82 -9.55 11.67
N LEU A 435 -2.75 -9.27 12.41
CA LEU A 435 -2.76 -8.99 13.85
C LEU A 435 -2.20 -7.60 14.13
N TYR A 436 -2.89 -6.83 14.96
CA TYR A 436 -2.36 -5.64 15.62
C TYR A 436 -2.25 -5.89 17.12
N LEU A 437 -1.06 -5.68 17.68
CA LEU A 437 -0.81 -5.73 19.11
C LEU A 437 -0.05 -4.48 19.54
N GLU A 438 -0.61 -3.74 20.48
CA GLU A 438 0.07 -2.66 21.18
C GLU A 438 0.21 -3.02 22.64
N LEU A 439 1.42 -2.93 23.17
CA LEU A 439 1.73 -3.10 24.58
C LEU A 439 2.36 -1.82 25.11
N GLY A 440 1.87 -1.32 26.24
CA GLY A 440 2.36 -0.10 26.89
C GLY A 440 2.57 -0.31 28.37
N ILE A 441 3.68 0.23 28.88
CA ILE A 441 3.94 0.38 30.31
C ILE A 441 4.38 1.83 30.57
N THR A 442 3.89 2.42 31.65
CA THR A 442 4.30 3.76 32.08
C THR A 442 4.48 3.75 33.58
N PRO A 443 5.69 3.39 34.07
CA PRO A 443 6.09 3.67 35.43
C PRO A 443 6.07 5.17 35.68
N PHE A 444 5.62 5.57 36.86
CA PHE A 444 5.60 6.96 37.28
C PHE A 444 6.02 7.09 38.74
N ALA A 445 6.67 8.20 39.07
CA ALA A 445 7.06 8.56 40.41
C ALA A 445 6.63 10.00 40.71
N GLY A 446 5.87 10.20 41.78
CA GLY A 446 5.50 11.51 42.31
C GLY A 446 6.70 12.19 42.96
N LEU A 447 6.92 13.47 42.64
CA LEU A 447 8.06 14.25 43.14
C LEU A 447 7.75 15.06 44.41
N ASP A 448 6.48 15.33 44.67
CA ASP A 448 5.98 16.17 45.74
C ASP A 448 5.38 15.34 46.90
N GLN A 449 4.44 14.45 46.60
CA GLN A 449 3.66 13.71 47.61
C GLN A 449 4.06 12.25 47.80
N GLY A 450 5.19 11.80 47.23
CA GLY A 450 5.80 10.52 47.56
C GLY A 450 4.88 9.32 47.32
N GLY A 451 4.75 8.92 46.06
CA GLY A 451 4.03 7.72 45.64
C GLY A 451 4.52 7.33 44.24
N GLY A 452 4.44 6.06 43.90
CA GLY A 452 4.91 5.58 42.60
C GLY A 452 4.11 4.38 42.16
N GLY A 453 3.92 4.27 40.86
CA GLY A 453 3.13 3.19 40.30
C GLY A 453 3.53 2.89 38.87
N ALA A 454 2.76 2.02 38.25
CA ALA A 454 2.89 1.74 36.83
C ALA A 454 1.51 1.53 36.22
N ARG A 455 1.29 2.19 35.09
CA ARG A 455 0.15 1.93 34.21
C ARG A 455 0.57 0.91 33.14
N PHE A 456 -0.24 -0.12 32.97
CA PHE A 456 -0.10 -1.14 31.92
C PHE A 456 -1.29 -1.06 30.99
N TYR A 457 -1.04 -1.20 29.69
CA TYR A 457 -2.08 -1.19 28.67
C TYR A 457 -1.74 -2.19 27.56
N ALA A 458 -2.75 -2.90 27.07
CA ALA A 458 -2.66 -3.74 25.90
C ALA A 458 -3.90 -3.57 24.99
N ASP A 459 -3.69 -3.44 23.69
CA ASP A 459 -4.73 -3.44 22.65
C ASP A 459 -4.39 -4.53 21.62
N LEU A 460 -5.27 -5.53 21.52
CA LEU A 460 -5.16 -6.65 20.60
C LEU A 460 -6.30 -6.56 19.59
N ARG A 461 -5.98 -6.58 18.29
CA ARG A 461 -6.96 -6.64 17.21
C ARG A 461 -6.54 -7.72 16.22
N ASP A 462 -7.46 -8.59 15.86
CA ASP A 462 -7.19 -9.69 14.93
C ASP A 462 -8.28 -9.76 13.87
N TYR A 463 -7.87 -10.05 12.64
CA TYR A 463 -8.72 -10.01 11.46
C TYR A 463 -8.54 -11.30 10.67
N LEU A 464 -9.66 -11.94 10.33
CA LEU A 464 -9.69 -13.18 9.58
C LEU A 464 -10.78 -13.15 8.52
N THR A 465 -10.37 -13.18 7.25
CA THR A 465 -11.30 -13.32 6.13
C THR A 465 -11.58 -14.80 5.82
N LEU A 466 -12.86 -15.14 5.68
CA LEU A 466 -13.32 -16.51 5.50
C LEU A 466 -13.74 -16.79 4.05
N GLY A 467 -13.27 -17.93 3.53
CA GLY A 467 -13.64 -18.49 2.23
C GLY A 467 -12.91 -17.87 1.04
N ASP A 468 -12.77 -18.65 -0.04
CA ASP A 468 -12.00 -18.28 -1.25
C ASP A 468 -12.51 -17.02 -1.98
N ALA A 469 -13.75 -16.63 -1.70
CA ALA A 469 -14.38 -15.45 -2.29
C ALA A 469 -14.13 -14.15 -1.51
N GLY A 470 -13.51 -14.20 -0.32
CA GLY A 470 -13.12 -13.02 0.45
C GLY A 470 -14.26 -12.10 0.91
N ARG A 471 -15.48 -12.65 1.08
CA ARG A 471 -16.70 -11.84 1.30
C ARG A 471 -16.99 -11.47 2.75
N PHE A 472 -16.40 -12.16 3.71
CA PHE A 472 -16.69 -11.98 5.14
C PHE A 472 -15.39 -11.91 5.93
N THR A 473 -15.21 -10.82 6.67
CA THR A 473 -14.09 -10.61 7.59
C THR A 473 -14.60 -10.63 9.02
N LEU A 474 -14.07 -11.53 9.85
CA LEU A 474 -14.26 -11.51 11.28
C LEU A 474 -13.21 -10.59 11.90
N ALA A 475 -13.66 -9.66 12.74
CA ALA A 475 -12.80 -8.76 13.49
C ALA A 475 -13.00 -8.99 14.99
N GLY A 476 -11.91 -9.26 15.70
CA GLY A 476 -11.88 -9.33 17.16
C GLY A 476 -11.05 -8.20 17.73
N ARG A 477 -11.50 -7.57 18.82
CA ARG A 477 -10.71 -6.61 19.60
C ARG A 477 -10.80 -6.93 21.09
N ALA A 478 -9.66 -6.90 21.77
CA ALA A 478 -9.56 -7.03 23.22
C ALA A 478 -8.62 -5.96 23.77
N GLN A 479 -9.04 -5.28 24.84
CA GLN A 479 -8.24 -4.29 25.54
C GLN A 479 -8.09 -4.69 27.01
N LEU A 480 -6.89 -4.53 27.55
CA LEU A 480 -6.56 -4.83 28.95
C LEU A 480 -5.82 -3.63 29.54
N GLY A 481 -6.22 -3.20 30.73
CA GLY A 481 -5.63 -2.05 31.43
C GLY A 481 -5.48 -2.35 32.91
N SER A 482 -4.36 -1.92 33.51
CA SER A 482 -4.14 -2.01 34.96
C SER A 482 -3.27 -0.86 35.46
N VAL A 483 -3.56 -0.38 36.66
CA VAL A 483 -2.70 0.57 37.38
C VAL A 483 -2.33 -0.07 38.72
N ALA A 484 -1.04 -0.14 39.01
CA ALA A 484 -0.52 -0.78 40.22
C ALA A 484 0.45 0.13 40.99
N GLY A 485 0.55 -0.05 42.31
CA GLY A 485 1.59 0.52 43.17
C GLY A 485 1.27 1.89 43.80
N ALA A 486 0.35 2.66 43.22
CA ALA A 486 -0.02 3.98 43.72
C ALA A 486 -1.36 3.97 44.48
N GLY A 487 -1.51 4.83 45.49
CA GLY A 487 -2.79 5.10 46.13
C GLY A 487 -3.73 5.84 45.15
N ILE A 488 -5.04 5.71 45.32
CA ILE A 488 -6.03 6.29 44.40
C ILE A 488 -5.90 7.82 44.24
N VAL A 489 -5.36 8.49 45.26
CA VAL A 489 -5.09 9.94 45.28
C VAL A 489 -3.82 10.34 44.53
N ASP A 490 -2.90 9.40 44.30
CA ASP A 490 -1.59 9.62 43.67
C ASP A 490 -1.58 9.26 42.19
N VAL A 491 -2.64 8.59 41.71
CA VAL A 491 -2.86 8.26 40.30
C VAL A 491 -3.55 9.46 39.62
N PRO A 492 -2.97 10.04 38.56
CA PRO A 492 -3.66 11.01 37.73
C PRO A 492 -4.99 10.47 37.19
N ALA A 493 -6.04 11.30 37.17
CA ALA A 493 -7.36 10.88 36.69
C ALA A 493 -7.31 10.35 35.24
N ASP A 494 -6.49 10.98 34.38
CA ASP A 494 -6.28 10.53 32.99
C ASP A 494 -5.54 9.18 32.83
N MET A 495 -4.97 8.63 33.90
CA MET A 495 -4.35 7.31 33.90
C MET A 495 -5.32 6.18 34.26
N LEU A 496 -6.51 6.53 34.77
CA LEU A 496 -7.57 5.57 35.06
C LEU A 496 -8.17 5.02 33.76
N PHE A 497 -8.73 3.82 33.84
CA PHE A 497 -9.39 3.18 32.71
C PHE A 497 -10.90 3.37 32.82
N TYR A 498 -11.47 3.98 31.79
CA TYR A 498 -12.90 4.15 31.62
C TYR A 498 -13.40 3.17 30.54
N SER A 499 -14.64 2.70 30.65
CA SER A 499 -15.25 1.79 29.68
C SER A 499 -16.67 2.24 29.34
N GLY A 500 -16.97 2.35 28.04
CA GLY A 500 -18.25 2.84 27.51
C GLY A 500 -18.02 3.84 26.39
N GLY A 501 -18.99 3.97 25.47
CA GLY A 501 -18.89 4.85 24.29
C GLY A 501 -18.85 4.10 22.96
N ALA A 502 -18.90 4.85 21.85
CA ALA A 502 -18.72 4.38 20.47
C ALA A 502 -17.93 5.41 19.66
#